data_AF-D8MK43-F1
#
_entry.id   AF-D8MK43-F1
#
_cell.length_a   1.000
_cell.length_b   1.000
_cell.length_c   1.000
_cell.angle_alpha   90.00
_cell.angle_beta   90.00
_cell.angle_gamma   90.00
#
_symmetry.space_group_name_H-M   'P 1'
#
loop_
_entity.id
_entity.type
_entity.pdbx_description
1 polymer ?
#
loop_
_entity_poly.entity_id
_entity_poly.type
_entity_poly.pdbx_seq_one_letter_code
_entity_poly.pdbx_strand_id
1 'polypeptide(L)'
;MKSLSTISGEPVNVAVALPESELKRSGNIISHIKKSIYSFSIPRLKSRLRHSPEAQRNLALFALMLAVVIFPHIAGAEDLLKSQKADANDTFGHGSTVEWVLYIAEIIVSVVGYIKTRNPMVFAGLVILILITRAFFSLAGS
;
A
#
# COMPACT_ATOMS: atom_id res chain seq x y z
N MET A 1 -42.29 -26.69 46.37
CA MET A 1 -43.49 -26.83 45.51
C MET A 1 -43.70 -25.56 44.71
N LYS A 2 -43.43 -25.57 43.40
CA LYS A 2 -43.97 -24.60 42.43
C LYS A 2 -44.24 -25.34 41.13
N SER A 3 -45.50 -25.25 40.72
CA SER A 3 -46.20 -26.06 39.72
C SER A 3 -45.81 -25.68 38.30
N LEU A 4 -45.63 -26.70 37.46
CA LEU A 4 -45.74 -26.58 36.00
C LEU A 4 -47.23 -26.62 35.64
N SER A 5 -47.65 -25.80 34.68
CA SER A 5 -48.89 -25.99 33.94
C SER A 5 -48.68 -25.58 32.49
N THR A 6 -48.92 -26.55 31.62
CA THR A 6 -48.75 -26.56 30.16
C THR A 6 -50.00 -26.01 29.45
N ILE A 7 -49.85 -25.64 28.17
CA ILE A 7 -50.75 -25.86 27.00
C ILE A 7 -51.27 -24.59 26.28
N SER A 8 -51.21 -24.70 24.93
CA SER A 8 -51.98 -24.02 23.86
C SER A 8 -51.40 -22.68 23.39
N GLY A 9 -50.98 -22.46 22.13
CA GLY A 9 -51.38 -23.07 20.87
C GLY A 9 -52.23 -22.06 20.09
N GLU A 10 -51.57 -21.15 19.36
CA GLU A 10 -52.07 -20.28 18.26
C GLU A 10 -50.87 -19.47 17.71
N PRO A 11 -50.55 -19.47 16.41
CA PRO A 11 -49.50 -18.61 15.85
C PRO A 11 -50.06 -17.21 15.69
N VAL A 12 -50.00 -16.40 16.75
CA VAL A 12 -50.25 -14.97 16.61
C VAL A 12 -49.18 -14.41 15.69
N ASN A 13 -49.58 -14.09 14.46
CA ASN A 13 -48.83 -13.26 13.53
C ASN A 13 -48.61 -11.90 14.18
N VAL A 14 -47.61 -11.84 15.06
CA VAL A 14 -47.06 -10.59 15.55
C VAL A 14 -46.32 -10.01 14.35
N ALA A 15 -47.03 -9.23 13.55
CA ALA A 15 -46.45 -8.27 12.65
C ALA A 15 -45.68 -7.27 13.53
N VAL A 16 -44.46 -7.64 13.91
CA VAL A 16 -43.48 -6.70 14.42
C VAL A 16 -43.22 -5.77 13.25
N ALA A 17 -43.85 -4.60 13.28
CA ALA A 17 -43.51 -3.51 12.39
C ALA A 17 -42.02 -3.20 12.63
N LEU A 18 -41.17 -3.75 11.78
CA LEU A 18 -39.82 -3.24 11.61
C LEU A 18 -40.01 -1.78 11.21
N PRO A 19 -39.49 -0.80 11.97
CA PRO A 19 -39.39 0.54 11.42
C PRO A 19 -38.57 0.39 10.14
N GLU A 20 -39.17 0.73 9.00
CA GLU A 20 -38.41 0.94 7.78
C GLU A 20 -37.41 2.04 8.09
N SER A 21 -36.22 1.63 8.51
CA SER A 21 -35.07 2.49 8.50
C SER A 21 -34.81 2.74 7.03
N GLU A 22 -35.42 3.81 6.54
CA GLU A 22 -34.94 4.60 5.40
C GLU A 22 -33.43 4.68 5.56
N LEU A 23 -32.71 3.76 4.91
CA LEU A 23 -31.28 3.86 4.66
C LEU A 23 -31.15 5.06 3.74
N LYS A 24 -31.20 6.25 4.34
CA LYS A 24 -30.89 7.53 3.72
C LYS A 24 -29.44 7.43 3.33
N ARG A 25 -29.29 6.90 2.12
CA ARG A 25 -28.09 6.68 1.33
C ARG A 25 -27.06 7.71 1.74
N SER A 26 -26.06 7.24 2.49
CA SER A 26 -24.90 8.03 2.92
C SER A 26 -24.44 8.85 1.74
N GLY A 27 -24.79 10.13 1.76
CA GLY A 27 -24.41 11.09 0.74
C GLY A 27 -22.91 11.23 0.86
N ASN A 28 -22.20 10.43 0.04
CA ASN A 28 -20.76 10.29 0.03
C ASN A 28 -20.11 11.63 0.33
N ILE A 29 -19.22 11.68 1.32
CA ILE A 29 -18.39 12.85 1.66
C ILE A 29 -17.71 13.40 0.38
N ILE A 30 -17.40 12.49 -0.56
CA ILE A 30 -16.91 12.75 -1.91
C ILE A 30 -17.84 13.66 -2.72
N SER A 31 -19.17 13.49 -2.63
CA SER A 31 -20.16 14.33 -3.29
C SER A 31 -20.22 15.75 -2.73
N HIS A 32 -20.02 15.91 -1.41
CA HIS A 32 -19.96 17.22 -0.76
C HIS A 32 -18.69 17.98 -1.13
N ILE A 33 -17.56 17.28 -1.20
CA ILE A 33 -16.27 17.84 -1.66
C ILE A 33 -16.37 18.25 -3.13
N LYS A 34 -16.99 17.41 -3.98
CA LYS A 34 -17.25 17.75 -5.38
C LYS A 34 -18.10 19.02 -5.49
N LYS A 35 -19.19 19.15 -4.73
CA LYS A 35 -20.04 20.35 -4.79
C LYS A 35 -19.31 21.62 -4.33
N SER A 36 -18.42 21.51 -3.32
CA SER A 36 -17.59 22.62 -2.84
C SER A 36 -16.61 23.12 -3.92
N ILE A 37 -15.92 22.20 -4.60
CA ILE A 37 -14.92 22.53 -5.64
C ILE A 37 -15.58 23.12 -6.90
N TYR A 38 -16.71 22.58 -7.36
CA TYR A 38 -17.40 23.11 -8.55
C TYR A 38 -18.03 24.49 -8.31
N SER A 39 -18.28 24.87 -7.04
CA SER A 39 -18.81 26.19 -6.69
C SER A 39 -17.74 27.29 -6.63
N PHE A 40 -16.45 26.93 -6.71
CA PHE A 40 -15.34 27.87 -6.72
C PHE A 40 -15.17 28.50 -8.11
N SER A 41 -16.14 29.29 -8.53
CA SER A 41 -15.98 30.18 -9.69
C SER A 41 -15.30 31.47 -9.24
N ILE A 42 -14.18 31.84 -9.87
CA ILE A 42 -13.43 33.08 -9.63
C ILE A 42 -13.67 34.13 -10.75
N PRO A 43 -14.92 34.58 -11.03
CA PRO A 43 -15.13 35.60 -12.05
C PRO A 43 -14.66 36.98 -11.57
N ARG A 44 -14.59 37.22 -10.25
CA ARG A 44 -14.28 38.53 -9.65
C ARG A 44 -12.80 38.92 -9.72
N LEU A 45 -11.89 37.95 -9.80
CA LEU A 45 -10.45 38.22 -9.92
C LEU A 45 -10.08 38.57 -11.37
N LYS A 46 -10.77 37.96 -12.34
CA LYS A 46 -10.51 38.12 -13.77
C LYS A 46 -10.78 39.54 -14.28
N SER A 47 -11.78 40.23 -13.74
CA SER A 47 -12.09 41.62 -14.12
C SER A 47 -11.08 42.63 -13.58
N ARG A 48 -10.56 42.42 -12.36
CA ARG A 48 -9.54 43.29 -11.72
C ARG A 48 -8.17 43.22 -12.41
N LEU A 49 -7.81 42.06 -12.95
CA LEU A 49 -6.53 41.81 -13.62
C LEU A 49 -6.47 42.31 -15.07
N ARG A 50 -7.61 42.69 -15.66
CA ARG A 50 -7.71 43.10 -17.07
C ARG A 50 -7.38 44.57 -17.31
N HIS A 51 -7.33 45.38 -16.25
CA HIS A 51 -7.19 46.84 -16.34
C HIS A 51 -5.75 47.37 -16.25
N SER A 52 -4.73 46.52 -16.04
CA SER A 52 -3.33 46.95 -16.09
C SER A 52 -2.39 45.89 -16.72
N PRO A 53 -1.50 46.28 -17.64
CA PRO A 53 -0.58 45.36 -18.32
C PRO A 53 0.47 44.75 -17.37
N GLU A 54 0.83 45.45 -16.29
CA GLU A 54 1.79 44.98 -15.30
C GLU A 54 1.22 43.86 -14.42
N ALA A 55 -0.07 43.91 -14.09
CA ALA A 55 -0.73 42.86 -13.33
C ALA A 55 -0.83 41.56 -14.13
N GLN A 56 -1.00 41.65 -15.47
CA GLN A 56 -0.98 40.48 -16.34
C GLN A 56 0.40 39.83 -16.42
N ARG A 57 1.46 40.65 -16.51
CA ARG A 57 2.85 40.16 -16.47
C ARG A 57 3.16 39.46 -15.14
N ASN A 58 2.83 40.09 -14.01
CA ASN A 58 3.09 39.51 -12.69
C ASN A 58 2.27 38.24 -12.44
N LEU A 59 1.04 38.17 -12.96
CA LEU A 59 0.22 36.96 -12.92
C LEU A 59 0.81 35.83 -13.78
N ALA A 60 1.29 36.15 -14.99
CA ALA A 60 1.94 35.17 -15.84
C ALA A 60 3.22 34.61 -15.19
N LEU A 61 4.01 35.48 -14.55
CA LEU A 61 5.19 35.08 -13.78
C LEU A 61 4.81 34.23 -12.57
N PHE A 62 3.74 34.59 -11.84
CA PHE A 62 3.24 33.80 -10.72
C PHE A 62 2.71 32.43 -11.16
N ALA A 63 1.97 32.37 -12.26
CA ALA A 63 1.48 31.12 -12.83
C ALA A 63 2.63 30.22 -13.32
N LEU A 64 3.67 30.80 -13.91
CA LEU A 64 4.88 30.07 -14.30
C LEU A 64 5.64 29.55 -13.07
N MET A 65 5.78 30.35 -12.03
CA MET A 65 6.43 29.95 -10.78
C MET A 65 5.64 28.82 -10.09
N LEU A 66 4.31 28.94 -10.05
CA LEU A 66 3.43 27.89 -9.54
C LEU A 66 3.53 26.61 -10.38
N ALA A 67 3.60 26.72 -11.70
CA ALA A 67 3.80 25.57 -12.58
C ALA A 67 5.14 24.87 -12.31
N VAL A 68 6.24 25.62 -12.16
CA VAL A 68 7.57 25.06 -11.84
C VAL A 68 7.58 24.36 -10.48
N VAL A 69 6.92 24.94 -9.46
CA VAL A 69 6.85 24.34 -8.11
C VAL A 69 5.97 23.10 -8.10
N ILE A 70 4.86 23.09 -8.85
CA ILE A 70 3.89 22.00 -8.84
C ILE A 70 4.30 20.84 -9.77
N PHE A 71 5.05 21.11 -10.84
CA PHE A 71 5.50 20.11 -11.81
C PHE A 71 6.17 18.86 -11.19
N PRO A 72 7.14 18.96 -10.25
CA PRO A 72 7.73 17.79 -9.61
C PRO A 72 6.75 17.03 -8.70
N HIS A 73 5.68 17.69 -8.22
CA HIS A 73 4.71 17.09 -7.30
C HIS A 73 3.51 16.42 -8.01
N ILE A 74 3.27 16.70 -9.30
CA ILE A 74 2.18 16.08 -10.07
C ILE A 74 2.67 14.81 -10.80
N ALA A 75 3.99 14.68 -11.01
CA ALA A 75 4.58 13.65 -11.86
C ALA A 75 4.87 12.30 -11.17
N GLY A 76 4.63 12.16 -9.87
CA GLY A 76 4.94 10.91 -9.17
C GLY A 76 4.04 10.67 -7.96
N ALA A 77 3.08 9.77 -8.09
CA ALA A 77 2.68 8.96 -6.94
C ALA A 77 3.87 8.04 -6.63
N GLU A 78 4.91 8.59 -5.99
CA GLU A 78 6.03 7.78 -5.52
C GLU A 78 5.51 6.87 -4.43
N ASP A 79 5.58 5.57 -4.70
CA ASP A 79 5.36 4.55 -3.69
C ASP A 79 6.40 4.76 -2.59
N LEU A 80 5.96 5.21 -1.41
CA LEU A 80 6.83 5.48 -0.27
C LEU A 80 7.59 4.22 0.19
N LEU A 81 7.14 3.03 -0.23
CA LEU A 81 7.81 1.76 0.04
C LEU A 81 8.78 1.35 -1.08
N LYS A 82 8.89 2.09 -2.20
CA LYS A 82 9.83 1.75 -3.27
C LYS A 82 11.28 1.79 -2.81
N SER A 83 11.67 2.85 -2.09
CA SER A 83 13.04 2.95 -1.55
C SER A 83 13.30 1.84 -0.55
N GLN A 84 12.34 1.55 0.34
CA GLN A 84 12.45 0.49 1.32
C GLN A 84 12.53 -0.91 0.68
N LYS A 85 11.78 -1.15 -0.41
CA LYS A 85 11.87 -2.38 -1.18
C LYS A 85 13.23 -2.52 -1.86
N ALA A 86 13.79 -1.42 -2.37
CA ALA A 86 15.14 -1.40 -2.95
C ALA A 86 16.21 -1.71 -1.89
N ASP A 87 16.18 -1.04 -0.75
CA ASP A 87 17.14 -1.25 0.35
C ASP A 87 17.10 -2.69 0.89
N ALA A 88 15.89 -3.27 1.00
CA ALA A 88 15.71 -4.66 1.40
C ALA A 88 16.27 -5.63 0.35
N ASN A 89 16.07 -5.35 -0.94
CA ASN A 89 16.64 -6.15 -2.02
C ASN A 89 18.17 -6.05 -2.05
N ASP A 90 18.74 -4.88 -1.79
CA ASP A 90 20.20 -4.72 -1.75
C ASP A 90 20.81 -5.42 -0.52
N THR A 91 20.05 -5.52 0.58
CA THR A 91 20.48 -6.19 1.80
C THR A 91 20.33 -7.70 1.77
N PHE A 92 19.26 -8.23 1.15
CA PHE A 92 18.96 -9.67 1.19
C PHE A 92 18.93 -10.35 -0.16
N GLY A 93 18.96 -9.61 -1.26
CA GLY A 93 18.81 -10.13 -2.62
C GLY A 93 20.10 -10.67 -3.22
N HIS A 94 20.04 -10.95 -4.53
CA HIS A 94 21.13 -11.60 -5.23
C HIS A 94 22.37 -10.71 -5.33
N GLY A 95 23.53 -11.25 -4.98
CA GLY A 95 24.79 -10.53 -4.91
C GLY A 95 25.01 -9.79 -3.58
N SER A 96 24.08 -9.89 -2.63
CA SER A 96 24.24 -9.27 -1.31
C SER A 96 25.32 -9.96 -0.46
N THR A 97 25.93 -9.17 0.44
CA THR A 97 26.75 -9.66 1.55
C THR A 97 26.04 -10.74 2.36
N VAL A 98 24.72 -10.67 2.57
CA VAL A 98 23.99 -11.70 3.34
C VAL A 98 23.96 -13.04 2.61
N GLU A 99 23.71 -13.03 1.29
CA GLU A 99 23.80 -14.24 0.46
C GLU A 99 25.21 -14.83 0.54
N TRP A 100 26.23 -13.98 0.43
CA TRP A 100 27.63 -14.41 0.52
C TRP A 100 27.95 -15.05 1.88
N VAL A 101 27.54 -14.42 2.98
CA VAL A 101 27.75 -14.97 4.34
C VAL A 101 27.05 -16.32 4.50
N LEU A 102 25.84 -16.48 3.99
CA LEU A 102 25.11 -17.76 4.04
C LEU A 102 25.88 -18.87 3.32
N TYR A 103 26.45 -18.61 2.13
CA TYR A 103 27.27 -19.60 1.43
C TYR A 103 28.53 -19.97 2.19
N ILE A 104 29.24 -19.00 2.74
CA ILE A 104 30.46 -19.27 3.53
C ILE A 104 30.13 -20.07 4.78
N ALA A 105 29.04 -19.73 5.49
CA ALA A 105 28.59 -20.46 6.67
C ALA A 105 28.27 -21.93 6.32
N GLU A 106 27.54 -22.18 5.24
CA GLU A 106 27.19 -23.55 4.81
C GLU A 106 28.42 -24.36 4.39
N ILE A 107 29.41 -23.73 3.76
CA ILE A 107 30.67 -24.39 3.42
C ILE A 107 31.39 -24.83 4.70
N ILE A 108 31.48 -23.96 5.71
CA ILE A 108 32.12 -24.29 6.99
C ILE A 108 31.39 -25.45 7.67
N VAL A 109 30.05 -25.38 7.75
CA VAL A 109 29.23 -26.45 8.34
C VAL A 109 29.39 -27.76 7.57
N SER A 110 29.41 -27.71 6.24
CA SER A 110 29.58 -28.88 5.39
C SER A 110 30.95 -29.53 5.58
N VAL A 111 32.02 -28.73 5.66
CA VAL A 111 33.38 -29.22 5.89
C VAL A 111 33.51 -29.86 7.28
N VAL A 112 33.03 -29.19 8.33
CA VAL A 112 33.05 -29.72 9.70
C VAL A 112 32.21 -31.00 9.79
N GLY A 113 31.02 -30.99 9.19
CA GLY A 113 30.13 -32.14 9.11
C GLY A 113 30.77 -33.32 8.38
N TYR A 114 31.44 -33.07 7.26
CA TYR A 114 32.16 -34.09 6.50
C TYR A 114 33.33 -34.68 7.30
N ILE A 115 34.11 -33.86 8.01
CA ILE A 115 35.22 -34.35 8.85
C ILE A 115 34.69 -35.32 9.91
N LYS A 116 33.57 -34.98 10.56
CA LYS A 116 32.99 -35.78 11.64
C LYS A 116 32.29 -37.06 11.15
N THR A 117 31.56 -36.98 10.05
CA THR A 117 30.69 -38.08 9.57
C THR A 117 31.32 -38.92 8.47
N ARG A 118 32.35 -38.41 7.78
CA ARG A 118 32.95 -38.97 6.56
C ARG A 118 31.93 -39.27 5.45
N ASN A 119 30.77 -38.61 5.49
CA ASN A 119 29.71 -38.80 4.51
C ASN A 119 29.71 -37.62 3.51
N PRO A 120 29.97 -37.86 2.21
CA PRO A 120 29.94 -36.80 1.20
C PRO A 120 28.54 -36.22 0.96
N MET A 121 27.47 -36.91 1.40
CA MET A 121 26.10 -36.41 1.31
C MET A 121 25.89 -35.09 2.05
N VAL A 122 26.74 -34.76 3.03
CA VAL A 122 26.67 -33.48 3.75
C VAL A 122 26.77 -32.27 2.79
N PHE A 123 27.52 -32.39 1.69
CA PHE A 123 27.61 -31.33 0.66
C PHE A 123 26.33 -31.15 -0.16
N ALA A 124 25.34 -32.04 -0.06
CA ALA A 124 24.04 -31.83 -0.68
C ALA A 124 23.34 -30.58 -0.11
N GLY A 125 23.59 -30.25 1.16
CA GLY A 125 23.12 -29.01 1.78
C GLY A 125 23.55 -27.77 1.01
N LEU A 126 24.82 -27.71 0.59
CA LEU A 126 25.37 -26.65 -0.24
C LEU A 126 24.61 -26.48 -1.57
N VAL A 127 24.37 -27.59 -2.28
CA VAL A 127 23.67 -27.57 -3.58
C VAL A 127 22.22 -27.10 -3.40
N ILE A 128 21.54 -27.62 -2.37
CA ILE A 128 20.17 -27.25 -2.05
C ILE A 128 20.09 -25.76 -1.67
N LEU A 129 21.01 -25.27 -0.85
CA LEU A 129 21.07 -23.87 -0.44
C LEU A 129 21.17 -22.94 -1.65
N ILE A 130 22.06 -23.23 -2.61
CA ILE A 130 22.24 -22.43 -3.82
C ILE A 130 20.97 -22.42 -4.69
N LEU A 131 20.27 -23.55 -4.79
CA LEU A 131 19.02 -23.64 -5.55
C LEU A 131 17.91 -22.81 -4.89
N ILE A 132 17.80 -22.90 -3.56
CA ILE A 132 16.79 -22.17 -2.79
C ILE A 132 17.04 -20.67 -2.88
N THR A 133 18.26 -20.19 -2.66
CA THR A 133 18.58 -18.76 -2.74
C THR A 133 18.31 -18.21 -4.14
N ARG A 134 18.68 -18.94 -5.19
CA ARG A 134 18.35 -18.53 -6.56
C ARG A 134 16.84 -18.48 -6.83
N ALA A 135 16.10 -19.49 -6.41
CA ALA A 135 14.64 -19.52 -6.60
C ALA A 135 13.96 -18.39 -5.79
N PHE A 136 14.41 -18.15 -4.56
CA PHE A 136 13.87 -17.12 -3.69
C PHE A 136 14.13 -15.72 -4.24
N PHE A 137 15.34 -15.42 -4.71
CA PHE A 137 15.64 -14.11 -5.30
C PHE A 137 14.97 -13.90 -6.65
N SER A 138 14.77 -14.96 -7.43
CA SER A 138 13.96 -14.89 -8.65
C SER A 138 12.51 -14.49 -8.37
N LEU A 139 11.97 -14.83 -7.20
CA LEU A 139 10.59 -14.54 -6.82
C LEU A 139 10.47 -13.19 -6.09
N ALA A 140 11.45 -12.84 -5.26
CA ALA A 140 11.45 -11.59 -4.51
C ALA A 140 11.82 -10.36 -5.36
N GLY A 141 12.64 -10.57 -6.41
CA GLY A 141 13.07 -9.53 -7.35
C GLY A 141 12.13 -9.27 -8.53
N SER A 142 10.99 -9.99 -8.63
CA SER A 142 9.95 -9.76 -9.65
C SER A 142 8.94 -8.68 -9.29
#